data_AF-A0A8T0EWZ2-F1
#
_entry.id   AF-A0A8T0EWZ2-F1
#
_cell.length_a   1.000
_cell.length_b   1.000
_cell.length_c   1.000
_cell.angle_alpha   90.00
_cell.angle_beta   90.00
_cell.angle_gamma   90.00
#
_symmetry.space_group_name_H-M   'P 1'
#
loop_
_entity.id
_entity.type
_entity.pdbx_description
1 polymer ?
#
loop_
_entity_poly.entity_id
_entity_poly.type
_entity_poly.pdbx_seq_one_letter_code
_entity_poly.pdbx_strand_id
1 'polypeptide(L)'
;MPNSTPLWVNLSSEEKERYEELARQFKHNPGVRSGKMAGDGTLVEDNFREMEEEERRINRMKQEIKRYIYIDCVSQEQFKEFTSRKMFYFISFNILCQTETSYIPIEVGMVEYSISYGIHREMHMLIHPGPIPTGYTGQAKRFSDDLHHIDIFKGEESSERNMSKVFDAIQRFVNPSDEENPPPLFCIGEDIEKNKGCLEWLANKARDFNNFQIWNAGFLLLELRAGVDARLPSEFIANDLLTKTCFDYHSCARCNFHDEKDTPHCALAYCKRLCYLLSDAVCPVFDVVLTERHIPTRAVEEKAYVVIEEDEPGWTTIHSRRHLDKRRNYYENKEEEVSYSGAAHRLPPAPPRQPAKPPAGPRQPTSVCLAEDMSRMNLDMASAPVPGQGIGRGRRWK
;
A
#
# COMPACT_ATOMS: atom_id res chain seq x y z
N MET A 1 32.43 -8.20 21.92
CA MET A 1 32.22 -8.12 23.39
C MET A 1 31.75 -6.70 23.68
N PRO A 2 30.66 -6.49 24.45
CA PRO A 2 30.21 -5.15 24.77
C PRO A 2 31.20 -4.52 25.76
N ASN A 3 31.70 -3.35 25.41
CA ASN A 3 32.65 -2.58 26.21
C ASN A 3 31.99 -2.20 27.54
N SER A 4 32.47 -2.77 28.64
CA SER A 4 32.12 -2.36 30.00
C SER A 4 32.44 -0.88 30.17
N THR A 5 31.47 -0.10 30.66
CA THR A 5 31.61 1.34 30.90
C THR A 5 32.82 1.65 31.81
N PRO A 6 33.51 2.80 31.64
CA PRO A 6 34.73 3.15 32.38
C PRO A 6 34.59 3.14 33.92
N LEU A 7 33.36 3.24 34.43
CA LEU A 7 33.05 3.13 35.86
C LEU A 7 33.27 1.72 36.41
N TRP A 8 33.03 0.65 35.63
CA TRP A 8 33.18 -0.73 36.09
C TRP A 8 34.65 -1.10 36.34
N VAL A 9 35.55 -0.58 35.49
CA VAL A 9 36.99 -0.84 35.60
C VAL A 9 37.53 -0.29 36.92
N ASN A 10 37.03 0.88 37.34
CA ASN A 10 37.48 1.61 38.52
C ASN A 10 36.85 1.12 39.85
N LEU A 11 35.89 0.20 39.83
CA LEU A 11 35.33 -0.37 41.06
C LEU A 11 36.36 -1.28 41.75
N SER A 12 36.39 -1.20 43.09
CA SER A 12 37.18 -2.10 43.92
C SER A 12 36.68 -3.56 43.81
N SER A 13 37.51 -4.52 44.19
CA SER A 13 37.14 -5.94 44.16
C SER A 13 35.91 -6.24 45.02
N GLU A 14 35.78 -5.61 46.19
CA GLU A 14 34.64 -5.78 47.10
C GLU A 14 33.33 -5.21 46.51
N GLU A 15 33.41 -4.07 45.81
CA GLU A 15 32.24 -3.49 45.13
C GLU A 15 31.81 -4.33 43.93
N LYS A 16 32.76 -4.85 43.15
CA LYS A 16 32.48 -5.78 42.05
C LYS A 16 31.83 -7.06 42.58
N GLU A 17 32.35 -7.61 43.67
CA GLU A 17 31.81 -8.81 44.32
C GLU A 17 30.36 -8.62 44.75
N ARG A 18 30.00 -7.44 45.27
CA ARG A 18 28.59 -7.10 45.58
C ARG A 18 27.69 -7.18 44.34
N TYR A 19 28.13 -6.64 43.20
CA TYR A 19 27.35 -6.71 41.96
C TYR A 19 27.31 -8.11 41.36
N GLU A 20 28.39 -8.87 41.47
CA GLU A 20 28.45 -10.27 41.04
C GLU A 20 27.55 -11.17 41.90
N GLU A 21 27.49 -10.93 43.21
CA GLU A 21 26.58 -11.62 44.13
C GLU A 21 25.12 -11.27 43.82
N LEU A 22 24.80 -9.99 43.59
CA LEU A 22 23.47 -9.59 43.10
C LEU A 22 23.12 -10.29 41.78
N ALA A 23 24.03 -10.36 40.82
CA ALA A 23 23.81 -11.07 39.55
C ALA A 23 23.61 -12.59 39.76
N ARG A 24 24.29 -13.19 40.74
CA ARG A 24 24.15 -14.60 41.10
C ARG A 24 22.79 -14.88 41.76
N GLN A 25 22.35 -13.99 42.64
CA GLN A 25 21.02 -14.04 43.25
C GLN A 25 19.91 -13.85 42.21
N PHE A 26 20.08 -12.94 41.25
CA PHE A 26 19.15 -12.78 40.12
C PHE A 26 19.06 -14.03 39.24
N LYS A 27 20.17 -14.76 39.02
CA LYS A 27 20.16 -16.05 38.29
C LYS A 27 19.45 -17.17 39.05
N HIS A 28 19.46 -17.13 40.39
CA HIS A 28 18.92 -18.18 41.25
C HIS A 28 17.49 -17.93 41.76
N ASN A 29 16.87 -16.79 41.43
CA ASN A 29 15.54 -16.44 41.90
C ASN A 29 14.47 -16.78 40.84
N PRO A 30 13.73 -17.89 40.97
CA PRO A 30 12.74 -18.33 39.98
C PRO A 30 11.51 -17.41 39.87
N GLY A 31 11.36 -16.41 40.75
CA GLY A 31 10.24 -15.46 40.75
C GLY A 31 10.45 -14.18 39.93
N VAL A 32 11.65 -13.93 39.40
CA VAL A 32 11.95 -12.77 38.55
C VAL A 32 12.01 -13.26 37.10
N ARG A 33 10.89 -13.12 36.35
CA ARG A 33 10.76 -13.37 34.89
C ARG A 33 11.90 -14.23 34.33
N SER A 34 11.85 -15.54 34.64
CA SER A 34 12.89 -16.48 34.23
C SER A 34 12.94 -16.56 32.70
N GLY A 35 13.95 -15.96 32.08
CA GLY A 35 14.18 -16.04 30.64
C GLY A 35 15.13 -14.95 30.12
N LYS A 36 15.61 -15.10 28.89
CA LYS A 36 16.36 -14.02 28.22
C LYS A 36 15.39 -12.90 27.88
N MET A 37 15.70 -11.67 28.25
CA MET A 37 14.90 -10.49 27.90
C MET A 37 15.41 -9.91 26.57
N ALA A 38 14.49 -9.49 25.72
CA ALA A 38 14.79 -8.71 24.53
C ALA A 38 15.04 -7.23 24.91
N GLY A 39 15.53 -6.44 23.96
CA GLY A 39 15.90 -5.03 24.19
C GLY A 39 14.74 -4.11 24.56
N ASP A 40 13.51 -4.56 24.32
CA ASP A 40 12.22 -3.92 24.65
C ASP A 40 11.64 -4.36 26.01
N GLY A 41 12.32 -5.27 26.72
CA GLY A 41 11.88 -5.78 28.02
C GLY A 41 10.82 -6.88 27.96
N THR A 42 10.53 -7.45 26.78
CA THR A 42 9.75 -8.69 26.66
C THR A 42 10.66 -9.91 26.80
N LEU A 43 10.06 -11.08 27.07
CA LEU A 43 10.81 -12.33 27.06
C LEU A 43 11.08 -12.75 25.61
N VAL A 44 12.33 -13.10 25.32
CA VAL A 44 12.74 -13.61 24.01
C VAL A 44 11.91 -14.83 23.60
N GLU A 45 11.53 -15.68 24.56
CA GLU A 45 10.67 -16.84 24.34
C GLU A 45 9.25 -16.46 23.91
N ASP A 46 8.68 -15.40 24.48
CA ASP A 46 7.36 -14.90 24.09
C ASP A 46 7.41 -14.35 22.66
N ASN A 47 8.46 -13.59 22.31
CA ASN A 47 8.65 -13.08 20.95
C ASN A 47 8.78 -14.23 19.92
N PHE A 48 9.53 -15.30 20.26
CA PHE A 48 9.61 -16.47 19.38
C PHE A 48 8.25 -17.16 19.22
N ARG A 49 7.47 -17.28 20.30
CA ARG A 49 6.12 -17.87 20.24
C ARG A 49 5.18 -17.04 19.37
N GLU A 50 5.19 -15.71 19.51
CA GLU A 50 4.40 -14.81 18.68
C GLU A 50 4.79 -14.88 17.21
N MET A 51 6.09 -14.90 16.90
CA MET A 51 6.57 -15.07 15.52
C MET A 51 6.13 -16.41 14.93
N GLU A 52 6.21 -17.50 15.69
CA GLU A 52 5.78 -18.82 15.21
C GLU A 52 4.24 -18.90 15.03
N GLU A 53 3.47 -18.27 15.91
CA GLU A 53 2.02 -18.14 15.76
C GLU A 53 1.63 -17.36 14.51
N GLU A 54 2.32 -16.27 14.24
CA GLU A 54 2.13 -15.47 13.02
C GLU A 54 2.51 -16.25 11.77
N GLU A 55 3.66 -16.95 11.78
CA GLU A 55 4.06 -17.81 10.67
C GLU A 55 3.02 -18.91 10.41
N ARG A 56 2.52 -19.55 11.47
CA ARG A 56 1.43 -20.53 11.37
C ARG A 56 0.17 -19.91 10.80
N ARG A 57 -0.18 -18.67 11.17
CA ARG A 57 -1.34 -17.93 10.64
C ARG A 57 -1.18 -17.64 9.15
N ILE A 58 -0.01 -17.14 8.74
CA ILE A 58 0.33 -16.86 7.33
C ILE A 58 0.28 -18.15 6.50
N ASN A 59 0.86 -19.24 7.01
CA ASN A 59 0.88 -20.52 6.30
C ASN A 59 -0.53 -21.10 6.13
N ARG A 60 -1.42 -20.96 7.14
CA ARG A 60 -2.84 -21.34 6.99
C ARG A 60 -3.51 -20.51 5.90
N MET A 61 -3.34 -19.19 5.92
CA MET A 61 -3.91 -18.30 4.91
C MET A 61 -3.45 -18.66 3.49
N LYS A 62 -2.15 -18.94 3.29
CA LYS A 62 -1.60 -19.38 1.99
C LYS A 62 -2.29 -20.67 1.50
N GLN A 63 -2.49 -21.64 2.40
CA GLN A 63 -3.17 -22.90 2.06
C GLN A 63 -4.66 -22.71 1.72
N GLU A 64 -5.35 -21.81 2.43
CA GLU A 64 -6.76 -21.48 2.18
C GLU A 64 -6.94 -20.78 0.83
N ILE A 65 -6.11 -19.78 0.53
CA ILE A 65 -6.09 -19.10 -0.77
C ILE A 65 -5.86 -20.11 -1.89
N LYS A 66 -4.86 -20.99 -1.73
CA LYS A 66 -4.58 -22.05 -2.70
C LYS A 66 -5.81 -22.93 -2.91
N ARG A 67 -6.43 -23.42 -1.84
CA ARG A 67 -7.64 -24.25 -1.95
C ARG A 67 -8.79 -23.50 -2.65
N TYR A 68 -8.95 -22.22 -2.36
CA TYR A 68 -10.00 -21.37 -2.92
C TYR A 68 -9.88 -21.17 -4.44
N ILE A 69 -8.65 -21.04 -4.96
CA ILE A 69 -8.43 -20.81 -6.40
C ILE A 69 -8.28 -22.10 -7.21
N TYR A 70 -7.79 -23.18 -6.61
CA TYR A 70 -7.56 -24.47 -7.28
C TYR A 70 -8.75 -25.44 -7.15
N ILE A 71 -9.90 -24.98 -6.65
CA ILE A 71 -11.06 -25.86 -6.45
C ILE A 71 -11.42 -26.57 -7.76
N ASP A 72 -11.46 -27.90 -7.71
CA ASP A 72 -11.80 -28.80 -8.81
C ASP A 72 -10.92 -28.68 -10.08
N CYS A 73 -9.75 -28.04 -9.99
CA CYS A 73 -8.82 -27.90 -11.11
C CYS A 73 -7.84 -29.08 -11.17
N VAL A 74 -7.93 -29.91 -12.22
CA VAL A 74 -7.04 -31.07 -12.43
C VAL A 74 -5.92 -30.77 -13.44
N SER A 75 -6.17 -29.84 -14.38
CA SER A 75 -5.17 -29.39 -15.35
C SER A 75 -4.95 -27.88 -15.28
N GLN A 76 -3.84 -27.44 -15.89
CA GLN A 76 -3.48 -26.02 -15.99
C GLN A 76 -4.49 -25.24 -16.84
N GLU A 77 -5.02 -25.84 -17.91
CA GLU A 77 -6.03 -25.23 -18.77
C GLU A 77 -7.34 -25.00 -18.01
N GLN A 78 -7.77 -26.00 -17.21
CA GLN A 78 -8.95 -25.86 -16.36
C GLN A 78 -8.76 -24.78 -15.31
N PHE A 79 -7.59 -24.73 -14.67
CA PHE A 79 -7.24 -23.65 -13.74
C PHE A 79 -7.33 -22.30 -14.43
N LYS A 80 -6.68 -22.15 -15.59
CA LYS A 80 -6.67 -20.90 -16.35
C LYS A 80 -8.08 -20.46 -16.74
N GLU A 81 -8.92 -21.36 -17.24
CA GLU A 81 -10.30 -21.04 -17.62
C GLU A 81 -11.16 -20.66 -16.40
N PHE A 82 -11.12 -21.48 -15.35
CA PHE A 82 -11.92 -21.28 -14.15
C PHE A 82 -11.53 -19.99 -13.41
N THR A 83 -10.25 -19.86 -13.10
CA THR A 83 -9.72 -18.72 -12.34
C THR A 83 -9.82 -17.42 -13.13
N SER A 84 -9.79 -17.47 -14.46
CA SER A 84 -9.98 -16.28 -15.29
C SER A 84 -11.38 -15.67 -15.16
N ARG A 85 -12.41 -16.52 -14.98
CA ARG A 85 -13.81 -16.07 -14.82
C ARG A 85 -14.24 -15.91 -13.37
N LYS A 86 -13.47 -16.46 -12.42
CA LYS A 86 -13.77 -16.37 -10.99
C LYS A 86 -13.77 -14.91 -10.52
N MET A 87 -14.75 -14.57 -9.67
CA MET A 87 -14.85 -13.25 -9.05
C MET A 87 -14.01 -13.19 -7.77
N PHE A 88 -13.24 -12.12 -7.64
CA PHE A 88 -12.44 -11.74 -6.49
C PHE A 88 -12.93 -10.40 -5.97
N TYR A 89 -12.95 -10.26 -4.64
CA TYR A 89 -13.49 -9.07 -3.98
C TYR A 89 -12.37 -8.37 -3.21
N PHE A 90 -12.15 -7.10 -3.50
CA PHE A 90 -11.15 -6.27 -2.83
C PHE A 90 -11.83 -5.26 -1.92
N ILE A 91 -11.25 -5.00 -0.75
CA ILE A 91 -11.79 -4.06 0.24
C ILE A 91 -10.69 -3.15 0.78
N SER A 92 -11.06 -1.91 1.07
CA SER A 92 -10.24 -0.97 1.83
C SER A 92 -11.12 -0.06 2.66
N PHE A 93 -10.61 0.31 3.84
CA PHE A 93 -11.18 1.34 4.69
C PHE A 93 -10.21 2.49 4.89
N ASN A 94 -10.74 3.71 4.90
CA ASN A 94 -10.14 4.79 5.65
C ASN A 94 -10.77 4.87 7.04
N ILE A 95 -9.97 5.28 8.02
CA ILE A 95 -10.37 5.33 9.42
C ILE A 95 -10.33 6.75 9.94
N LEU A 96 -11.28 7.08 10.82
CA LEU A 96 -11.23 8.28 11.64
C LEU A 96 -10.05 8.19 12.62
N CYS A 97 -9.95 7.08 13.35
CA CYS A 97 -8.89 6.86 14.33
C CYS A 97 -8.78 5.37 14.68
N GLN A 98 -7.63 4.99 15.24
CA GLN A 98 -7.40 3.69 15.85
C GLN A 98 -7.37 3.88 17.37
N THR A 99 -8.32 3.26 18.06
CA THR A 99 -8.32 3.16 19.52
C THR A 99 -7.54 1.93 19.97
N GLU A 100 -7.35 1.78 21.28
CA GLU A 100 -6.78 0.56 21.88
C GLU A 100 -7.55 -0.73 21.51
N THR A 101 -8.84 -0.60 21.17
CA THR A 101 -9.74 -1.75 21.01
C THR A 101 -10.42 -1.81 19.64
N SER A 102 -10.30 -0.79 18.80
CA SER A 102 -11.11 -0.71 17.58
C SER A 102 -10.51 0.21 16.53
N TYR A 103 -10.79 -0.11 15.27
CA TYR A 103 -10.58 0.78 14.12
C TYR A 103 -11.92 1.40 13.74
N ILE A 104 -12.02 2.73 13.76
CA ILE A 104 -13.29 3.43 13.51
C ILE A 104 -13.34 3.87 12.05
N PRO A 105 -14.16 3.25 11.18
CA PRO A 105 -14.19 3.54 9.75
C PRO A 105 -14.90 4.86 9.44
N ILE A 106 -14.40 5.56 8.41
CA ILE A 106 -15.00 6.80 7.88
C ILE A 106 -15.25 6.72 6.36
N GLU A 107 -14.67 5.73 5.68
CA GLU A 107 -14.93 5.42 4.28
C GLU A 107 -14.71 3.93 4.05
N VAL A 108 -15.54 3.33 3.19
CA VAL A 108 -15.31 1.99 2.65
C VAL A 108 -15.33 2.04 1.12
N GLY A 109 -14.38 1.33 0.52
CA GLY A 109 -14.33 1.07 -0.92
C GLY A 109 -14.24 -0.42 -1.16
N MET A 110 -14.97 -0.92 -2.15
CA MET A 110 -14.93 -2.32 -2.58
C MET A 110 -14.99 -2.45 -4.09
N VAL A 111 -14.32 -3.47 -4.61
CA VAL A 111 -14.30 -3.79 -6.03
C VAL A 111 -14.49 -5.29 -6.21
N GLU A 112 -15.40 -5.66 -7.11
CA GLU A 112 -15.52 -7.01 -7.65
C GLU A 112 -14.76 -7.09 -8.97
N TYR A 113 -13.89 -8.08 -9.08
CA TYR A 113 -12.89 -8.19 -10.15
C TYR A 113 -12.79 -9.63 -10.66
N SER A 114 -12.58 -9.80 -11.97
CA SER A 114 -12.11 -11.05 -12.55
C SER A 114 -10.97 -10.80 -13.54
N ILE A 115 -10.12 -11.80 -13.77
CA ILE A 115 -8.97 -11.64 -14.68
C ILE A 115 -9.44 -11.48 -16.14
N SER A 116 -10.55 -12.10 -16.53
CA SER A 116 -11.09 -12.02 -17.90
C SER A 116 -11.76 -10.70 -18.23
N TYR A 117 -12.35 -10.03 -17.23
CA TYR A 117 -13.21 -8.87 -17.46
C TYR A 117 -12.68 -7.58 -16.81
N GLY A 118 -11.76 -7.70 -15.87
CA GLY A 118 -11.31 -6.60 -15.04
C GLY A 118 -12.36 -6.27 -13.98
N ILE A 119 -12.52 -4.98 -13.69
CA ILE A 119 -13.49 -4.48 -12.71
C ILE A 119 -14.93 -4.69 -13.21
N HIS A 120 -15.73 -5.44 -12.45
CA HIS A 120 -17.13 -5.75 -12.74
C HIS A 120 -18.09 -4.77 -12.04
N ARG A 121 -17.96 -4.65 -10.72
CA ARG A 121 -18.75 -3.76 -9.87
C ARG A 121 -17.86 -3.04 -8.87
N GLU A 122 -18.30 -1.86 -8.47
CA GLU A 122 -17.69 -1.04 -7.43
C GLU A 122 -18.75 -0.64 -6.40
N MET A 123 -18.34 -0.57 -5.14
CA MET A 123 -19.13 -0.06 -4.03
C MET A 123 -18.29 0.95 -3.25
N HIS A 124 -18.89 2.08 -2.91
CA HIS A 124 -18.26 3.13 -2.13
C HIS A 124 -19.28 3.77 -1.19
N MET A 125 -18.87 4.00 0.06
CA MET A 125 -19.65 4.75 1.02
C MET A 125 -18.73 5.58 1.91
N LEU A 126 -19.06 6.87 2.08
CA LEU A 126 -18.58 7.65 3.21
C LEU A 126 -19.40 7.30 4.45
N ILE A 127 -18.76 7.19 5.60
CA ILE A 127 -19.34 6.73 6.85
C ILE A 127 -19.18 7.85 7.87
N HIS A 128 -20.26 8.20 8.56
CA HIS A 128 -20.19 9.10 9.71
C HIS A 128 -20.20 8.27 11.00
N PRO A 129 -19.04 8.01 11.64
CA PRO A 129 -18.93 7.06 12.75
C PRO A 129 -19.57 7.56 14.07
N GLY A 130 -19.93 8.84 14.13
CA GLY A 130 -20.50 9.47 15.33
C GLY A 130 -19.47 10.34 16.03
N PRO A 131 -19.59 10.54 17.36
CA PRO A 131 -18.65 11.37 18.10
C PRO A 131 -17.26 10.74 18.14
N ILE A 132 -16.24 11.59 18.01
CA ILE A 132 -14.83 11.19 18.12
C ILE A 132 -14.57 10.68 19.55
N PRO A 133 -13.93 9.50 19.73
CA PRO A 133 -13.56 9.02 21.06
C PRO A 133 -12.66 10.00 21.81
N THR A 134 -12.86 10.11 23.12
CA THR A 134 -12.09 10.99 24.00
C THR A 134 -10.59 10.66 23.91
N GLY A 135 -9.76 11.67 23.67
CA GLY A 135 -8.30 11.54 23.54
C GLY A 135 -7.81 11.31 22.11
N TYR A 136 -8.70 11.04 21.15
CA TYR A 136 -8.31 10.70 19.78
C TYR A 136 -8.49 11.83 18.76
N THR A 137 -8.99 13.00 19.17
CA THR A 137 -9.18 14.17 18.28
C THR A 137 -7.91 14.57 17.53
N GLY A 138 -6.75 14.49 18.19
CA GLY A 138 -5.46 14.81 17.56
C GLY A 138 -5.09 13.84 16.43
N GLN A 139 -5.30 12.53 16.64
CA GLN A 139 -5.07 11.52 15.61
C GLN A 139 -6.08 11.66 14.46
N ALA A 140 -7.36 11.83 14.78
CA ALA A 140 -8.41 12.01 13.79
C ALA A 140 -8.15 13.21 12.88
N LYS A 141 -7.76 14.34 13.47
CA LYS A 141 -7.40 15.52 12.70
C LYS A 141 -6.21 15.28 11.78
N ARG A 142 -5.16 14.60 12.25
CA ARG A 142 -4.00 14.27 11.41
C ARG A 142 -4.38 13.35 10.24
N PHE A 143 -5.19 12.32 10.46
CA PHE A 143 -5.63 11.44 9.38
C PHE A 143 -6.49 12.18 8.35
N SER A 144 -7.36 13.08 8.80
CA SER A 144 -8.08 13.97 7.89
C SER A 144 -7.15 14.88 7.11
N ASP A 145 -6.26 15.60 7.78
CA ASP A 145 -5.42 16.63 7.14
C ASP A 145 -4.36 16.01 6.21
N ASP A 146 -3.77 14.86 6.59
CA ASP A 146 -2.65 14.23 5.88
C ASP A 146 -3.11 13.18 4.85
N LEU A 147 -4.31 12.60 5.00
CA LEU A 147 -4.78 11.49 4.17
C LEU A 147 -6.08 11.83 3.44
N HIS A 148 -7.23 11.56 4.06
CA HIS A 148 -8.51 11.45 3.35
C HIS A 148 -9.28 12.77 3.22
N HIS A 149 -8.92 13.84 3.95
CA HIS A 149 -9.58 15.15 3.89
C HIS A 149 -11.10 15.16 4.15
N ILE A 150 -11.59 14.16 4.88
CA ILE A 150 -13.01 14.05 5.30
C ILE A 150 -13.17 14.79 6.64
N ASP A 151 -14.15 15.70 6.72
CA ASP A 151 -14.40 16.46 7.95
C ASP A 151 -14.73 15.54 9.14
N ILE A 152 -13.89 15.59 10.19
CA ILE A 152 -14.00 14.72 11.37
C ILE A 152 -15.14 15.05 12.34
N PHE A 153 -15.73 16.25 12.25
CA PHE A 153 -16.75 16.73 13.17
C PHE A 153 -18.15 16.64 12.58
N LYS A 154 -18.31 17.07 11.34
CA LYS A 154 -19.60 17.10 10.65
C LYS A 154 -19.81 15.87 9.77
N GLY A 155 -18.72 15.24 9.32
CA GLY A 155 -18.73 14.38 8.15
C GLY A 155 -19.10 15.16 6.89
N GLU A 156 -19.22 14.44 5.79
CA GLU A 156 -19.77 14.98 4.55
C GLU A 156 -21.29 14.79 4.51
N GLU A 157 -21.98 15.59 3.71
CA GLU A 157 -23.45 15.48 3.58
C GLU A 157 -23.89 14.08 3.12
N SER A 158 -23.09 13.44 2.27
CA SER A 158 -23.33 12.09 1.76
C SER A 158 -22.86 10.97 2.70
N SER A 159 -22.34 11.28 3.89
CA SER A 159 -21.88 10.25 4.83
C SER A 159 -23.06 9.51 5.47
N GLU A 160 -23.08 8.19 5.36
CA GLU A 160 -24.09 7.34 5.97
C GLU A 160 -23.89 7.26 7.49
N ARG A 161 -24.98 7.44 8.25
CA ARG A 161 -25.01 7.44 9.72
C ARG A 161 -25.56 6.12 10.27
N ASN A 162 -26.26 5.33 9.47
CA ASN A 162 -26.79 4.03 9.84
C ASN A 162 -25.80 2.91 9.52
N MET A 163 -25.09 2.44 10.54
CA MET A 163 -24.07 1.40 10.39
C MET A 163 -24.63 0.05 9.94
N SER A 164 -25.89 -0.27 10.28
CA SER A 164 -26.55 -1.48 9.75
C SER A 164 -26.70 -1.40 8.24
N LYS A 165 -27.05 -0.24 7.68
CA LYS A 165 -27.12 -0.08 6.22
C LYS A 165 -25.76 -0.26 5.55
N VAL A 166 -24.69 0.27 6.15
CA VAL A 166 -23.33 0.10 5.64
C VAL A 166 -22.93 -1.37 5.66
N PHE A 167 -23.13 -2.05 6.79
CA PHE A 167 -22.79 -3.46 6.95
C PHE A 167 -23.59 -4.37 6.01
N ASP A 168 -24.91 -4.17 5.93
CA ASP A 168 -25.79 -4.85 5.00
C ASP A 168 -25.36 -4.64 3.53
N ALA A 169 -24.92 -3.43 3.17
CA ALA A 169 -24.47 -3.13 1.81
C ALA A 169 -23.20 -3.93 1.47
N ILE A 170 -22.27 -4.06 2.42
CA ILE A 170 -21.06 -4.90 2.27
C ILE A 170 -21.48 -6.36 2.09
N GLN A 171 -22.38 -6.88 2.94
CA GLN A 171 -22.89 -8.26 2.83
C GLN A 171 -23.53 -8.53 1.47
N ARG A 172 -24.44 -7.67 1.01
CA ARG A 172 -25.11 -7.81 -0.29
C ARG A 172 -24.18 -7.65 -1.48
N PHE A 173 -23.11 -6.86 -1.35
CA PHE A 173 -22.13 -6.69 -2.43
C PHE A 173 -21.33 -7.98 -2.65
N VAL A 174 -20.85 -8.58 -1.55
CA VAL A 174 -19.98 -9.76 -1.53
C VAL A 174 -20.75 -11.05 -1.78
N ASN A 175 -21.95 -11.17 -1.20
CA ASN A 175 -22.76 -12.37 -1.23
C ASN A 175 -24.22 -12.05 -1.57
N PRO A 176 -24.50 -11.59 -2.81
CA PRO A 176 -25.86 -11.18 -3.21
C PRO A 176 -26.87 -12.34 -3.17
N SER A 177 -26.40 -13.58 -3.29
CA SER A 177 -27.21 -14.80 -3.29
C SER A 177 -27.39 -15.41 -1.90
N ASP A 178 -26.81 -14.82 -0.85
CA ASP A 178 -26.84 -15.31 0.53
C ASP A 178 -26.40 -16.78 0.66
N GLU A 179 -25.30 -17.12 -0.02
CA GLU A 179 -24.69 -18.44 0.07
C GLU A 179 -24.05 -18.66 1.45
N GLU A 180 -24.07 -19.92 1.93
CA GLU A 180 -23.54 -20.28 3.26
C GLU A 180 -22.05 -19.92 3.43
N ASN A 181 -21.28 -19.97 2.34
CA ASN A 181 -19.85 -19.68 2.33
C ASN A 181 -19.55 -18.44 1.47
N PRO A 182 -19.59 -17.22 2.05
CA PRO A 182 -19.30 -16.01 1.29
C PRO A 182 -17.86 -16.01 0.78
N PRO A 183 -17.60 -15.41 -0.40
CA PRO A 183 -16.24 -15.30 -0.91
C PRO A 183 -15.37 -14.44 0.01
N PRO A 184 -14.06 -14.74 0.08
CA PRO A 184 -13.09 -13.97 0.85
C PRO A 184 -12.88 -12.59 0.24
N LEU A 185 -12.48 -11.65 1.10
CA LEU A 185 -12.05 -10.30 0.75
C LEU A 185 -10.53 -10.24 0.69
N PHE A 186 -9.99 -9.45 -0.24
CA PHE A 186 -8.56 -9.28 -0.44
C PHE A 186 -8.12 -7.83 -0.20
N CYS A 187 -6.97 -7.66 0.45
CA CYS A 187 -6.24 -6.39 0.58
C CYS A 187 -4.74 -6.65 0.69
N ILE A 188 -3.91 -5.60 0.72
CA ILE A 188 -2.47 -5.77 1.04
C ILE A 188 -2.29 -6.20 2.50
N GLY A 189 -1.12 -6.80 2.78
CA GLY A 189 -0.80 -7.36 4.09
C GLY A 189 -0.91 -6.36 5.23
N GLU A 190 -0.41 -5.13 5.03
CA GLU A 190 -0.42 -4.09 6.07
C GLU A 190 -1.83 -3.64 6.48
N ASP A 191 -2.81 -3.80 5.59
CA ASP A 191 -4.18 -3.34 5.79
C ASP A 191 -5.13 -4.41 6.37
N ILE A 192 -4.66 -5.65 6.54
CA ILE A 192 -5.51 -6.77 6.99
C ILE A 192 -6.14 -6.49 8.35
N GLU A 193 -5.34 -6.11 9.35
CA GLU A 193 -5.82 -5.88 10.72
C GLU A 193 -6.76 -4.66 10.79
N LYS A 194 -6.43 -3.59 10.05
CA LYS A 194 -7.27 -2.39 9.93
C LYS A 194 -8.64 -2.76 9.34
N ASN A 195 -8.65 -3.45 8.20
CA ASN A 195 -9.90 -3.79 7.51
C ASN A 195 -10.74 -4.79 8.32
N LYS A 196 -10.12 -5.78 8.98
CA LYS A 196 -10.81 -6.69 9.89
C LYS A 196 -11.46 -5.94 11.05
N GLY A 197 -10.71 -5.07 11.71
CA GLY A 197 -11.21 -4.28 12.82
C GLY A 197 -12.34 -3.31 12.42
N CYS A 198 -12.30 -2.75 11.21
CA CYS A 198 -13.41 -1.95 10.69
C CYS A 198 -14.68 -2.77 10.46
N LEU A 199 -14.57 -3.99 9.90
CA LEU A 199 -15.72 -4.89 9.73
C LEU A 199 -16.28 -5.35 11.08
N GLU A 200 -15.42 -5.68 12.05
CA GLU A 200 -15.85 -6.01 13.42
C GLU A 200 -16.57 -4.83 14.08
N TRP A 201 -16.06 -3.61 13.92
CA TRP A 201 -16.71 -2.42 14.45
C TRP A 201 -18.09 -2.20 13.82
N LEU A 202 -18.21 -2.35 12.49
CA LEU A 202 -19.49 -2.23 11.78
C LEU A 202 -20.49 -3.31 12.21
N ALA A 203 -20.07 -4.57 12.29
CA ALA A 203 -20.91 -5.68 12.73
C ALA A 203 -21.44 -5.43 14.15
N ASN A 204 -20.56 -5.03 15.08
CA ASN A 204 -20.93 -4.70 16.45
C ASN A 204 -21.95 -3.54 16.51
N LYS A 205 -21.78 -2.50 15.68
CA LYS A 205 -22.73 -1.38 15.59
C LYS A 205 -24.05 -1.78 14.95
N ALA A 206 -24.02 -2.70 13.99
CA ALA A 206 -25.19 -3.26 13.34
C ALA A 206 -25.94 -4.28 14.22
N ARG A 207 -25.31 -4.74 15.33
CA ARG A 207 -25.76 -5.87 16.17
C ARG A 207 -25.83 -7.19 15.39
N ASP A 208 -24.83 -7.39 14.54
CA ASP A 208 -24.63 -8.57 13.72
C ASP A 208 -23.22 -9.15 13.95
N PHE A 209 -22.89 -10.25 13.28
CA PHE A 209 -21.63 -10.97 13.40
C PHE A 209 -20.77 -10.75 12.16
N ASN A 210 -19.46 -10.52 12.37
CA ASN A 210 -18.51 -10.45 11.26
C ASN A 210 -18.11 -11.87 10.81
N ASN A 211 -18.62 -12.29 9.65
CA ASN A 211 -18.28 -13.57 9.02
C ASN A 211 -17.32 -13.42 7.82
N PHE A 212 -16.79 -12.22 7.56
CA PHE A 212 -15.91 -11.98 6.43
C PHE A 212 -14.49 -12.48 6.71
N GLN A 213 -13.95 -13.25 5.76
CA GLN A 213 -12.53 -13.61 5.75
C GLN A 213 -11.75 -12.57 4.95
N ILE A 214 -10.67 -12.04 5.53
CA ILE A 214 -9.76 -11.11 4.84
C ILE A 214 -8.40 -11.77 4.65
N TRP A 215 -7.97 -11.83 3.39
CA TRP A 215 -6.75 -12.49 2.94
C TRP A 215 -5.81 -11.53 2.20
N ASN A 216 -4.53 -11.89 2.12
CA ASN A 216 -3.50 -11.08 1.49
C ASN A 216 -3.54 -11.22 -0.06
N ALA A 217 -3.70 -10.10 -0.76
CA ALA A 217 -3.68 -10.01 -2.21
C ALA A 217 -2.33 -10.41 -2.83
N GLY A 218 -1.21 -10.20 -2.13
CA GLY A 218 0.12 -10.66 -2.55
C GLY A 218 0.20 -12.19 -2.64
N PHE A 219 -0.41 -12.90 -1.68
CA PHE A 219 -0.50 -14.37 -1.74
C PHE A 219 -1.41 -14.84 -2.87
N LEU A 220 -2.51 -14.13 -3.10
CA LEU A 220 -3.36 -14.39 -4.27
C LEU A 220 -2.54 -14.27 -5.56
N LEU A 221 -1.78 -13.18 -5.75
CA LEU A 221 -0.95 -13.00 -6.94
C LEU A 221 0.09 -14.12 -7.12
N LEU A 222 0.77 -14.53 -6.03
CA LEU A 222 1.72 -15.65 -6.07
C LEU A 222 1.07 -16.93 -6.59
N GLU A 223 -0.09 -17.30 -6.04
CA GLU A 223 -0.77 -18.55 -6.38
C GLU A 223 -1.40 -18.49 -7.79
N LEU A 224 -1.95 -17.33 -8.20
CA LEU A 224 -2.43 -17.12 -9.57
C LEU A 224 -1.32 -17.31 -10.62
N ARG A 225 -0.16 -16.71 -10.37
CA ARG A 225 1.04 -16.83 -11.21
C ARG A 225 1.58 -18.27 -11.21
N ALA A 226 1.61 -18.91 -10.05
CA ALA A 226 2.09 -20.29 -9.92
C ALA A 226 1.21 -21.30 -10.65
N GLY A 227 -0.12 -21.08 -10.70
CA GLY A 227 -1.06 -21.98 -11.38
C GLY A 227 -0.99 -21.93 -12.90
N VAL A 228 -0.30 -20.95 -13.48
CA VAL A 228 0.01 -20.88 -14.91
C VAL A 228 1.51 -21.03 -15.20
N ASP A 229 2.27 -21.63 -14.28
CA ASP A 229 3.73 -21.84 -14.37
C ASP A 229 4.57 -20.56 -14.56
N ALA A 230 4.02 -19.40 -14.23
CA ALA A 230 4.69 -18.10 -14.30
C ALA A 230 5.13 -17.61 -12.91
N ARG A 231 5.73 -18.49 -12.10
CA ARG A 231 6.02 -18.25 -10.67
C ARG A 231 6.82 -16.97 -10.43
N LEU A 232 6.41 -16.22 -9.40
CA LEU A 232 7.21 -15.11 -8.88
C LEU A 232 8.25 -15.64 -7.88
N PRO A 233 9.45 -15.04 -7.79
CA PRO A 233 10.52 -15.56 -6.93
C PRO A 233 10.24 -15.44 -5.43
N SER A 234 9.47 -14.44 -5.01
CA SER A 234 9.21 -14.19 -3.59
C SER A 234 7.93 -13.38 -3.35
N GLU A 235 7.44 -13.47 -2.12
CA GLU A 235 6.35 -12.64 -1.59
C GLU A 235 6.66 -11.15 -1.67
N PHE A 236 7.92 -10.76 -1.44
CA PHE A 236 8.36 -9.37 -1.53
C PHE A 236 8.10 -8.80 -2.94
N ILE A 237 8.44 -9.56 -4.00
CA ILE A 237 8.21 -9.13 -5.38
C ILE A 237 6.71 -9.01 -5.67
N ALA A 238 5.88 -9.93 -5.15
CA ALA A 238 4.44 -9.84 -5.31
C ALA A 238 3.86 -8.57 -4.65
N ASN A 239 4.30 -8.26 -3.43
CA ASN A 239 3.88 -7.03 -2.74
C ASN A 239 4.38 -5.77 -3.47
N ASP A 240 5.63 -5.76 -3.93
CA ASP A 240 6.18 -4.64 -4.73
C ASP A 240 5.35 -4.38 -6.00
N LEU A 241 4.95 -5.43 -6.73
CA LEU A 241 4.06 -5.30 -7.88
C LEU A 241 2.70 -4.69 -7.54
N LEU A 242 2.13 -5.02 -6.37
CA LEU A 242 0.81 -4.57 -5.93
C LEU A 242 0.82 -3.22 -5.17
N THR A 243 1.99 -2.64 -4.93
CA THR A 243 2.16 -1.37 -4.20
C THR A 243 2.76 -0.26 -5.04
N LYS A 244 2.95 -0.49 -6.35
CA LYS A 244 3.41 0.55 -7.28
C LYS A 244 2.44 1.74 -7.31
N THR A 245 3.02 2.93 -7.47
CA THR A 245 2.29 4.21 -7.46
C THR A 245 1.86 4.69 -8.85
N CYS A 246 2.01 3.86 -9.89
CA CYS A 246 1.76 4.26 -11.28
C CYS A 246 0.31 4.71 -11.58
N PHE A 247 -0.65 4.36 -10.70
CA PHE A 247 -2.06 4.69 -10.85
C PHE A 247 -2.60 5.64 -9.77
N ASP A 248 -1.76 6.18 -8.89
CA ASP A 248 -2.19 6.97 -7.71
C ASP A 248 -2.96 8.25 -8.07
N TYR A 249 -2.58 8.88 -9.19
CA TYR A 249 -3.13 10.16 -9.65
C TYR A 249 -4.15 10.01 -10.77
N HIS A 250 -4.63 8.79 -11.03
CA HIS A 250 -5.62 8.59 -12.09
C HIS A 250 -7.03 8.93 -11.60
N SER A 251 -7.65 9.96 -12.19
CA SER A 251 -8.97 10.49 -11.77
C SER A 251 -10.07 9.42 -11.76
N CYS A 252 -10.08 8.53 -12.77
CA CYS A 252 -11.11 7.49 -12.89
C CYS A 252 -11.13 6.44 -11.75
N ALA A 253 -10.12 6.45 -10.86
CA ALA A 253 -10.10 5.57 -9.70
C ALA A 253 -10.83 6.17 -8.48
N ARG A 254 -10.96 7.50 -8.38
CA ARG A 254 -11.47 8.17 -7.18
C ARG A 254 -12.99 8.15 -7.12
N CYS A 255 -13.53 8.25 -5.91
CA CYS A 255 -14.93 8.60 -5.73
C CYS A 255 -15.14 10.10 -5.99
N ASN A 256 -16.38 10.51 -6.27
CA ASN A 256 -16.71 11.90 -6.60
C ASN A 256 -16.16 12.91 -5.58
N PHE A 257 -16.29 12.61 -4.28
CA PHE A 257 -15.77 13.47 -3.21
C PHE A 257 -14.24 13.64 -3.30
N HIS A 258 -13.50 12.54 -3.41
CA HIS A 258 -12.04 12.60 -3.44
C HIS A 258 -11.47 13.09 -4.77
N ASP A 259 -12.26 13.05 -5.86
CA ASP A 259 -11.91 13.71 -7.11
C ASP A 259 -11.93 15.24 -6.94
N GLU A 260 -12.94 15.79 -6.25
CA GLU A 260 -13.01 17.23 -5.92
C GLU A 260 -11.92 17.68 -4.94
N LYS A 261 -11.52 16.80 -4.01
CA LYS A 261 -10.45 17.09 -3.03
C LYS A 261 -9.03 16.88 -3.58
N ASP A 262 -8.90 16.29 -4.76
CA ASP A 262 -7.62 15.90 -5.39
C ASP A 262 -6.65 15.18 -4.43
N THR A 263 -7.15 14.15 -3.73
CA THR A 263 -6.33 13.31 -2.85
C THR A 263 -6.22 11.88 -3.37
N PRO A 264 -5.04 11.24 -3.28
CA PRO A 264 -4.86 9.84 -3.64
C PRO A 264 -5.45 8.87 -2.60
N HIS A 265 -5.79 9.35 -1.40
CA HIS A 265 -6.21 8.55 -0.25
C HIS A 265 -7.72 8.28 -0.21
N CYS A 266 -8.26 7.76 -1.32
CA CYS A 266 -9.63 7.27 -1.39
C CYS A 266 -9.65 5.74 -1.25
N ALA A 267 -10.51 5.20 -0.39
CA ALA A 267 -10.64 3.76 -0.20
C ALA A 267 -11.06 3.03 -1.49
N LEU A 268 -11.98 3.60 -2.28
CA LEU A 268 -12.36 3.03 -3.58
C LEU A 268 -11.19 3.06 -4.56
N ALA A 269 -10.49 4.20 -4.66
CA ALA A 269 -9.34 4.32 -5.55
C ALA A 269 -8.26 3.31 -5.21
N TYR A 270 -8.02 3.08 -3.93
CA TYR A 270 -7.10 2.06 -3.45
C TYR A 270 -7.45 0.68 -4.01
N CYS A 271 -8.70 0.22 -3.88
CA CYS A 271 -9.14 -1.07 -4.41
C CYS A 271 -9.02 -1.15 -5.94
N LYS A 272 -9.38 -0.09 -6.66
CA LYS A 272 -9.27 -0.05 -8.13
C LYS A 272 -7.81 -0.13 -8.58
N ARG A 273 -6.91 0.62 -7.95
CA ARG A 273 -5.46 0.57 -8.21
C ARG A 273 -4.90 -0.82 -7.99
N LEU A 274 -5.28 -1.46 -6.87
CA LEU A 274 -4.87 -2.85 -6.59
C LEU A 274 -5.33 -3.81 -7.70
N CYS A 275 -6.56 -3.67 -8.20
CA CYS A 275 -7.07 -4.45 -9.34
C CYS A 275 -6.32 -4.17 -10.65
N TYR A 276 -5.94 -2.91 -10.90
CA TYR A 276 -5.17 -2.54 -12.10
C TYR A 276 -3.76 -3.12 -12.07
N LEU A 277 -3.08 -3.06 -10.91
CA LEU A 277 -1.77 -3.68 -10.70
C LEU A 277 -1.84 -5.20 -10.81
N LEU A 278 -2.91 -5.80 -10.27
CA LEU A 278 -3.16 -7.22 -10.42
C LEU A 278 -3.33 -7.59 -11.90
N SER A 279 -4.13 -6.81 -12.65
CA SER A 279 -4.35 -7.02 -14.09
C SER A 279 -3.04 -6.94 -14.88
N ASP A 280 -2.24 -5.90 -14.65
CA ASP A 280 -0.91 -5.74 -15.25
C ASP A 280 -0.01 -6.96 -14.97
N ALA A 281 -0.11 -7.51 -13.76
CA ALA A 281 0.68 -8.66 -13.35
C ALA A 281 0.15 -10.01 -13.87
N VAL A 282 -1.15 -10.18 -14.13
CA VAL A 282 -1.74 -11.51 -14.44
C VAL A 282 -2.28 -11.65 -15.86
N CYS A 283 -2.88 -10.61 -16.45
CA CYS A 283 -3.49 -10.71 -17.78
C CYS A 283 -2.53 -11.24 -18.87
N PRO A 284 -1.24 -10.83 -18.93
CA PRO A 284 -0.32 -11.35 -19.94
C PRO A 284 -0.08 -12.87 -19.86
N VAL A 285 -0.04 -13.45 -18.65
CA VAL A 285 0.19 -14.89 -18.47
C VAL A 285 -1.10 -15.71 -18.57
N PHE A 286 -2.25 -15.04 -18.40
CA PHE A 286 -3.58 -15.61 -18.64
C PHE A 286 -4.06 -15.43 -20.09
N ASP A 287 -3.25 -14.87 -21.00
CA ASP A 287 -3.62 -14.53 -22.38
C ASP A 287 -4.91 -13.69 -22.47
N VAL A 288 -5.13 -12.80 -21.49
CA VAL A 288 -6.25 -11.87 -21.51
C VAL A 288 -5.79 -10.53 -22.06
N VAL A 289 -6.53 -10.02 -23.04
CA VAL A 289 -6.30 -8.69 -23.59
C VAL A 289 -6.79 -7.65 -22.59
N LEU A 290 -5.89 -6.74 -22.22
CA LEU A 290 -6.20 -5.63 -21.32
C LEU A 290 -7.24 -4.70 -21.96
N THR A 291 -8.23 -4.31 -21.17
CA THR A 291 -9.29 -3.36 -21.54
C THR A 291 -9.31 -2.19 -20.57
N GLU A 292 -10.20 -1.22 -20.78
CA GLU A 292 -10.41 -0.08 -19.88
C GLU A 292 -10.86 -0.48 -18.46
N ARG A 293 -11.32 -1.73 -18.28
CA ARG A 293 -11.68 -2.30 -16.98
C ARG A 293 -10.50 -2.93 -16.26
N HIS A 294 -9.41 -3.19 -16.97
CA HIS A 294 -8.19 -3.80 -16.44
C HIS A 294 -7.13 -2.75 -16.12
N ILE A 295 -7.09 -1.67 -16.89
CA ILE A 295 -6.15 -0.57 -16.72
C ILE A 295 -6.95 0.71 -16.96
N PRO A 296 -6.68 1.77 -16.18
CA PRO A 296 -7.38 3.02 -16.34
C PRO A 296 -7.13 3.60 -17.73
N THR A 297 -8.20 4.07 -18.38
CA THR A 297 -8.10 4.75 -19.67
C THR A 297 -7.26 5.99 -19.51
N ARG A 298 -6.12 6.06 -20.20
CA ARG A 298 -5.39 7.32 -20.33
C ARG A 298 -6.37 8.36 -20.81
N ALA A 299 -6.63 9.37 -19.98
CA ALA A 299 -7.25 10.58 -20.47
C ALA A 299 -6.27 11.14 -21.50
N VAL A 300 -6.50 10.80 -22.77
CA VAL A 300 -5.95 11.60 -23.85
C VAL A 300 -6.68 12.92 -23.72
N GLU A 301 -6.13 13.82 -22.90
CA GLU A 301 -6.38 15.22 -23.17
C GLU A 301 -5.96 15.38 -24.63
N GLU A 302 -6.91 15.61 -25.53
CA GLU A 302 -6.65 16.09 -26.90
C GLU A 302 -6.06 17.51 -26.85
N LYS A 303 -5.14 17.77 -25.92
CA LYS A 303 -4.25 18.92 -26.02
C LYS A 303 -3.23 18.52 -27.06
N ALA A 304 -3.49 18.97 -28.29
CA ALA A 304 -2.48 19.06 -29.32
C ALA A 304 -1.27 19.81 -28.74
N TYR A 305 -0.28 19.07 -28.25
CA TYR A 305 0.99 19.66 -27.88
C TYR A 305 1.66 20.06 -29.19
N VAL A 306 1.86 21.36 -29.37
CA VAL A 306 2.69 21.88 -30.44
C VAL A 306 4.13 21.61 -30.02
N VAL A 307 4.78 20.66 -30.69
CA VAL A 307 6.24 20.53 -30.62
C VAL A 307 6.79 21.81 -31.24
N ILE A 308 7.30 22.72 -30.40
CA ILE A 308 8.05 23.86 -30.89
C ILE A 308 9.41 23.32 -31.26
N GLU A 309 9.63 23.07 -32.55
CA GLU A 309 10.96 22.81 -33.07
C GLU A 309 11.77 24.11 -32.93
N GLU A 310 12.82 24.08 -32.11
CA GLU A 310 13.78 25.17 -32.02
C GLU A 310 14.64 25.15 -33.29
N ASP A 311 14.18 25.84 -34.33
CA ASP A 311 15.04 26.24 -35.43
C ASP A 311 15.79 27.54 -35.07
N GLU A 312 17.11 27.47 -35.25
CA GLU A 312 18.13 28.52 -35.10
C GLU A 312 17.75 29.89 -35.71
N PRO A 313 18.39 30.99 -35.24
CA PRO A 313 17.82 32.33 -35.27
C PRO A 313 17.88 32.96 -36.66
N GLY A 314 16.72 33.04 -37.32
CA GLY A 314 16.54 33.78 -38.57
C GLY A 314 15.15 34.40 -38.64
N TRP A 315 15.08 35.71 -38.49
CA TRP A 315 13.83 36.48 -38.58
C TRP A 315 13.17 36.42 -39.97
N THR A 316 11.84 36.60 -39.97
CA THR A 316 10.90 36.94 -41.08
C THR A 316 10.24 35.73 -41.77
N THR A 317 8.92 35.64 -42.03
CA THR A 317 7.81 36.61 -42.11
C THR A 317 6.49 35.90 -41.77
N ILE A 318 5.68 36.50 -40.89
CA ILE A 318 4.30 36.05 -40.62
C ILE A 318 3.40 36.51 -41.77
N HIS A 319 2.87 35.58 -42.56
CA HIS A 319 1.69 35.83 -43.38
C HIS A 319 0.43 35.41 -42.63
N SER A 320 -0.13 36.41 -41.94
CA SER A 320 -1.47 36.36 -41.38
C SER A 320 -2.51 36.41 -42.51
N ARG A 321 -3.39 35.41 -42.58
CA ARG A 321 -4.77 35.61 -43.08
C ARG A 321 -5.68 35.76 -41.86
N ARG A 322 -6.11 37.00 -41.63
CA ARG A 322 -7.10 37.38 -40.61
C ARG A 322 -8.52 37.25 -41.14
N HIS A 323 -9.42 36.75 -40.29
CA HIS A 323 -10.70 37.40 -39.94
C HIS A 323 -11.26 36.69 -38.68
N LEU A 324 -11.11 37.20 -37.44
CA LEU A 324 -11.82 38.30 -36.75
C LEU A 324 -13.34 38.02 -36.59
N ASP A 325 -14.01 38.07 -35.42
CA ASP A 325 -13.70 38.61 -34.07
C ASP A 325 -14.93 38.43 -33.11
N LYS A 326 -14.72 38.73 -31.81
CA LYS A 326 -15.64 39.05 -30.66
C LYS A 326 -15.95 37.92 -29.65
N ARG A 327 -15.59 37.98 -28.35
CA ARG A 327 -15.20 39.07 -27.40
C ARG A 327 -14.15 38.51 -26.38
N ARG A 328 -12.97 39.13 -26.16
CA ARG A 328 -12.58 40.12 -25.10
C ARG A 328 -13.14 39.80 -23.69
N ASN A 329 -12.42 39.73 -22.56
CA ASN A 329 -11.10 40.19 -22.10
C ASN A 329 -10.73 39.42 -20.81
N TYR A 330 -9.45 39.14 -20.50
CA TYR A 330 -9.06 39.01 -19.08
C TYR A 330 -7.62 39.39 -18.68
N TYR A 331 -6.64 39.65 -19.57
CA TYR A 331 -5.37 40.25 -19.12
C TYR A 331 -4.75 41.19 -20.16
N GLU A 332 -4.96 42.49 -20.00
CA GLU A 332 -4.08 43.57 -20.48
C GLU A 332 -3.55 44.28 -19.23
N ASN A 333 -2.29 44.02 -18.87
CA ASN A 333 -1.54 44.86 -17.93
C ASN A 333 -0.96 46.03 -18.72
N LYS A 334 -1.30 47.26 -18.32
CA LYS A 334 -0.53 48.46 -18.60
C LYS A 334 0.26 48.82 -17.35
N GLU A 335 1.57 48.89 -17.50
CA GLU A 335 2.47 49.55 -16.58
C GLU A 335 2.21 51.06 -16.64
N GLU A 336 1.99 51.68 -15.48
CA GLU A 336 2.13 53.13 -15.29
C GLU A 336 3.20 53.37 -14.21
N GLU A 337 4.24 54.10 -14.61
CA GLU A 337 5.27 54.64 -13.73
C GLU A 337 4.65 55.71 -12.81
N VAL A 338 4.89 55.59 -11.50
CA VAL A 338 4.72 56.71 -10.57
C VAL A 338 5.94 56.80 -9.66
N SER A 339 6.66 57.92 -9.78
CA SER A 339 7.76 58.29 -8.89
C SER A 339 7.23 58.74 -7.53
N TYR A 340 7.84 58.29 -6.43
CA TYR A 340 7.77 59.00 -5.15
C TYR A 340 9.10 58.97 -4.41
N SER A 341 9.48 60.14 -3.91
CA SER A 341 10.72 60.46 -3.22
C SER A 341 10.70 60.08 -1.73
N GLY A 342 11.83 59.56 -1.24
CA GLY A 342 12.37 59.91 0.08
C GLY A 342 12.07 58.97 1.25
N ALA A 343 13.07 58.16 1.65
CA ALA A 343 13.74 58.20 2.95
C ALA A 343 14.44 56.85 3.22
N ALA A 344 15.75 56.93 3.44
CA ALA A 344 16.65 55.78 3.49
C ALA A 344 16.62 55.04 4.83
N HIS A 345 16.47 53.71 4.78
CA HIS A 345 17.02 52.80 5.79
C HIS A 345 17.86 51.74 5.07
N ARG A 346 19.19 51.81 5.28
CA ARG A 346 20.16 50.85 4.74
C ARG A 346 20.08 49.55 5.56
N LEU A 347 19.69 48.45 4.91
CA LEU A 347 19.99 47.10 5.39
C LEU A 347 21.38 46.67 4.86
N PRO A 348 22.18 45.92 5.65
CA PRO A 348 23.51 45.50 5.25
C PRO A 348 23.45 44.40 4.16
N PRO A 349 24.46 44.32 3.26
CA PRO A 349 24.47 43.38 2.15
C PRO A 349 24.71 41.94 2.63
N ALA A 350 24.00 40.99 2.00
CA ALA A 350 24.21 39.56 2.18
C ALA A 350 25.57 39.11 1.61
N PRO A 351 26.23 38.10 2.21
CA PRO A 351 27.52 37.60 1.74
C PRO A 351 27.39 36.87 0.38
N PRO A 352 28.47 36.83 -0.42
CA PRO A 352 28.45 36.28 -1.78
C PRO A 352 28.19 34.77 -1.79
N ARG A 353 27.20 34.34 -2.58
CA ARG A 353 26.93 32.92 -2.88
C ARG A 353 28.05 32.35 -3.75
N GLN A 354 28.65 31.25 -3.32
CA GLN A 354 29.52 30.42 -4.14
C GLN A 354 28.70 29.65 -5.20
N PRO A 355 29.24 29.42 -6.40
CA PRO A 355 28.53 28.68 -7.45
C PRO A 355 28.41 27.20 -7.07
N ALA A 356 27.18 26.70 -6.95
CA ALA A 356 26.91 25.29 -6.75
C ALA A 356 27.24 24.51 -8.04
N LYS A 357 28.06 23.46 -7.91
CA LYS A 357 28.28 22.46 -8.97
C LYS A 357 26.97 21.70 -9.23
N PRO A 358 26.62 21.40 -10.50
CA PRO A 358 25.47 20.55 -10.79
C PRO A 358 25.79 19.10 -10.39
N PRO A 359 24.86 18.38 -9.73
CA PRO A 359 25.01 16.95 -9.54
C PRO A 359 24.83 16.23 -10.88
N ALA A 360 25.84 15.44 -11.25
CA ALA A 360 25.74 14.46 -12.31
C ALA A 360 24.85 13.30 -11.83
N GLY A 361 23.57 13.33 -12.23
CA GLY A 361 22.64 12.22 -12.08
C GLY A 361 22.40 11.52 -13.42
N PRO A 362 22.20 10.19 -13.45
CA PRO A 362 21.85 9.48 -14.67
C PRO A 362 20.45 9.90 -15.15
N ARG A 363 20.33 10.09 -16.47
CA ARG A 363 19.07 10.39 -17.18
C ARG A 363 18.04 9.28 -16.93
N GLN A 364 16.76 9.67 -16.85
CA GLN A 364 15.64 8.75 -16.82
C GLN A 364 15.68 7.79 -18.02
N PRO A 365 15.43 6.48 -17.84
CA PRO A 365 15.10 5.62 -18.97
C PRO A 365 13.64 5.85 -19.36
N THR A 366 13.44 6.10 -20.65
CA THR A 366 12.15 6.02 -21.32
C THR A 366 11.49 4.68 -21.04
N SER A 367 10.20 4.72 -20.69
CA SER A 367 9.34 3.53 -20.52
C SER A 367 9.40 2.65 -21.77
N VAL A 368 9.96 1.45 -21.63
CA VAL A 368 9.90 0.36 -22.61
C VAL A 368 9.25 -0.84 -21.93
N CYS A 369 8.41 -1.54 -22.69
CA CYS A 369 7.69 -2.75 -22.31
C CYS A 369 8.64 -3.84 -21.78
N LEU A 370 8.40 -4.34 -20.56
CA LEU A 370 9.21 -5.36 -19.88
C LEU A 370 9.20 -6.74 -20.58
N ALA A 371 8.31 -6.98 -21.54
CA ALA A 371 8.31 -8.21 -22.34
C ALA A 371 9.55 -8.31 -23.26
N GLU A 372 10.12 -7.18 -23.70
CA GLU A 372 11.31 -7.16 -24.56
C GLU A 372 12.62 -7.35 -23.79
N ASP A 373 12.70 -6.90 -22.54
CA ASP A 373 13.90 -7.04 -21.71
C ASP A 373 14.09 -8.48 -21.17
N MET A 374 13.00 -9.21 -20.92
CA MET A 374 13.09 -10.61 -20.48
C MET A 374 13.57 -11.57 -21.57
N SER A 375 13.41 -11.22 -22.85
CA SER A 375 13.87 -12.02 -23.99
C SER A 375 15.39 -11.86 -24.26
N ARG A 376 16.05 -10.90 -23.61
CA ARG A 376 17.48 -10.58 -23.82
C ARG A 376 18.44 -11.24 -22.83
N MET A 377 17.94 -11.89 -21.77
CA MET A 377 18.77 -12.53 -20.74
C MET A 377 18.72 -14.07 -20.83
N ASN A 378 19.11 -14.62 -21.98
CA ASN A 378 19.48 -16.04 -22.07
C ASN A 378 20.86 -16.24 -21.44
N LEU A 379 20.90 -16.60 -20.16
CA LEU A 379 22.09 -17.13 -19.50
C LEU A 379 21.88 -18.62 -19.25
N ASP A 380 22.62 -19.43 -20.03
CA ASP A 380 22.79 -20.87 -19.82
C ASP A 380 23.30 -21.14 -18.40
N MET A 381 22.47 -21.78 -17.57
CA MET A 381 22.84 -22.25 -16.24
C MET A 381 23.23 -23.73 -16.32
N ALA A 382 24.53 -24.00 -16.41
CA ALA A 382 25.07 -25.31 -16.12
C ALA A 382 24.99 -25.59 -14.61
N SER A 383 24.45 -26.76 -14.27
CA SER A 383 24.18 -27.28 -12.93
C SER A 383 25.41 -27.36 -12.02
N ALA A 384 25.27 -26.91 -10.76
CA ALA A 384 26.21 -27.19 -9.68
C ALA A 384 25.65 -28.29 -8.73
N PRO A 385 26.46 -29.27 -8.29
CA PRO A 385 25.98 -30.42 -7.53
C PRO A 385 25.86 -30.16 -6.01
N VAL A 386 24.93 -30.91 -5.42
CA VAL A 386 24.53 -30.95 -4.00
C VAL A 386 25.66 -31.46 -3.09
N PRO A 387 25.94 -30.86 -1.91
CA PRO A 387 26.82 -31.47 -0.92
C PRO A 387 26.07 -32.47 -0.04
N GLY A 388 26.59 -33.69 -0.01
CA GLY A 388 26.04 -34.84 0.70
C GLY A 388 26.32 -34.89 2.21
N GLN A 389 25.60 -35.83 2.82
CA GLN A 389 25.68 -36.26 4.22
C GLN A 389 27.10 -36.71 4.62
N GLY A 390 27.57 -36.26 5.79
CA GLY A 390 28.83 -36.70 6.40
C GLY A 390 28.67 -36.99 7.89
N ILE A 391 28.63 -38.27 8.24
CA ILE A 391 28.65 -38.83 9.60
C ILE A 391 30.07 -38.66 10.17
N GLY A 392 30.21 -37.99 11.32
CA GLY A 392 31.50 -37.81 12.00
C GLY A 392 31.46 -38.22 13.46
N ARG A 393 31.95 -39.42 13.77
CA ARG A 393 32.18 -39.93 15.13
C ARG A 393 33.40 -39.24 15.76
N GLY A 394 33.24 -38.60 16.91
CA GLY A 394 34.35 -38.10 17.74
C GLY A 394 34.69 -39.08 18.86
N ARG A 395 35.84 -39.78 18.75
CA ARG A 395 36.50 -40.50 19.85
C ARG A 395 37.41 -39.52 20.61
N ARG A 396 37.25 -39.48 21.94
CA ARG A 396 38.21 -38.91 22.90
C ARG A 396 39.50 -39.73 22.93
N TRP A 397 40.65 -39.06 23.00
CA TRP A 397 41.82 -39.54 23.72
C TRP A 397 42.50 -38.40 24.48
N LYS A 398 43.19 -38.85 25.53
CA LYS A 398 43.82 -38.19 26.68
C LYS A 398 44.66 -36.96 26.41
#